data_AF-A0A2B9PR13-F1
#
_entry.id   AF-A0A2B9PR13-F1
#
_cell.length_a   1.000
_cell.length_b   1.000
_cell.length_c   1.000
_cell.angle_alpha   90.00
_cell.angle_beta   90.00
_cell.angle_gamma   90.00
#
_symmetry.space_group_name_H-M   'P 1'
#
loop_
_entity.id
_entity.type
_entity.pdbx_description
1 polymer ?
#
loop_
_entity_poly.entity_id
_entity_poly.type
_entity_poly.pdbx_seq_one_letter_code
_entity_poly.pdbx_strand_id
1 'polypeptide(L)'
;MKIEKYNKGDNGEVFATMENNDLLALKWMPFAGDMTMVIVDVFKGEEMEFDKSYRVFLDKAWDLRNDKYELNISVEDYSSCKLPLTSKQYYEPQKESYLKKLCQNFHGIIEA
;
A
#
# COMPACT_ATOMS: atom_id res chain seq x y z
N MET A 1 1.27 -9.65 -8.70
CA MET A 1 1.20 -8.68 -9.81
C MET A 1 2.34 -7.67 -9.64
N LYS A 2 2.99 -7.20 -10.70
CA LYS A 2 4.12 -6.24 -10.59
C LYS A 2 3.71 -4.83 -11.02
N ILE A 3 4.44 -3.85 -10.50
CA ILE A 3 4.33 -2.43 -10.88
C ILE A 3 5.15 -2.21 -12.14
N GLU A 4 4.53 -1.71 -13.21
CA GLU A 4 5.20 -1.29 -14.44
C GLU A 4 5.71 0.14 -14.33
N LYS A 5 4.87 1.06 -13.84
CA LYS A 5 5.19 2.49 -13.72
C LYS A 5 4.74 3.03 -12.38
N TYR A 6 5.57 3.86 -11.75
CA TYR A 6 5.27 4.51 -10.47
C TYR A 6 5.55 6.01 -10.59
N ASN A 7 4.50 6.83 -10.55
CA ASN A 7 4.57 8.28 -10.67
C ASN A 7 4.16 8.96 -9.37
N LYS A 8 4.79 10.09 -9.07
CA LYS A 8 4.44 10.96 -7.96
C LYS A 8 3.93 12.28 -8.52
N GLY A 9 2.71 12.65 -8.16
CA GLY A 9 2.15 13.97 -8.45
C GLY A 9 2.66 15.03 -7.48
N ASP A 10 2.49 16.30 -7.87
CA ASP A 10 2.99 17.45 -7.11
C ASP A 10 2.29 17.63 -5.76
N ASN A 11 1.06 17.12 -5.62
CA ASN A 11 0.25 17.22 -4.40
C ASN A 11 0.37 15.99 -3.46
N GLY A 12 1.40 15.15 -3.66
CA GLY A 12 1.63 13.96 -2.84
C GLY A 12 0.76 12.75 -3.18
N GLU A 13 0.02 12.86 -4.30
CA GLU A 13 -0.63 11.78 -5.03
C GLU A 13 0.42 10.83 -5.60
N VAL A 14 0.08 9.54 -5.60
CA VAL A 14 0.93 8.51 -6.20
C VAL A 14 0.08 7.68 -7.14
N PHE A 15 0.62 7.42 -8.33
CA PHE A 15 -0.04 6.60 -9.33
C PHE A 15 0.86 5.41 -9.66
N ALA A 16 0.33 4.20 -9.53
CA ALA A 16 1.03 2.98 -9.91
C ALA A 16 0.27 2.27 -11.04
N THR A 17 0.90 2.16 -12.21
CA THR A 17 0.40 1.36 -13.33
C THR A 17 0.92 -0.06 -13.15
N MET A 18 0.02 -1.02 -13.19
CA MET A 18 0.29 -2.45 -13.05
C MET A 18 0.51 -3.08 -14.43
N GLU A 19 1.20 -4.23 -14.50
CA GLU A 19 1.47 -4.93 -15.78
C GLU A 19 0.20 -5.31 -16.58
N ASN A 20 -0.97 -5.34 -15.96
CA ASN A 20 -2.26 -5.59 -16.60
C ASN A 20 -3.01 -4.30 -17.01
N ASN A 21 -2.31 -3.16 -17.03
CA ASN A 21 -2.84 -1.81 -17.27
C ASN A 21 -3.79 -1.26 -16.20
N ASP A 22 -4.00 -1.96 -15.08
CA ASP A 22 -4.72 -1.37 -13.95
C ASP A 22 -3.91 -0.19 -13.38
N LEU A 23 -4.62 0.86 -12.97
CA LEU A 23 -4.02 2.02 -12.33
C LEU A 23 -4.50 2.10 -10.88
N LEU A 24 -3.55 2.21 -9.97
CA LEU A 24 -3.81 2.51 -8.57
C LEU A 24 -3.47 3.99 -8.34
N ALA A 25 -4.45 4.79 -7.91
CA ALA A 25 -4.22 6.14 -7.40
C ALA A 25 -4.25 6.11 -5.87
N LEU A 26 -3.14 6.51 -5.25
CA LEU A 26 -2.91 6.38 -3.81
C LEU A 26 -2.85 7.76 -3.17
N LYS A 27 -3.71 7.97 -2.17
CA LYS A 27 -3.75 9.16 -1.34
C LYS A 27 -3.38 8.80 0.09
N TRP A 28 -2.24 9.30 0.52
CA TRP A 28 -1.70 9.06 1.85
C TRP A 28 -2.31 10.01 2.88
N MET A 29 -2.78 9.46 3.99
CA MET A 29 -3.28 10.25 5.11
C MET A 29 -2.17 10.44 6.17
N PRO A 30 -2.19 11.52 6.96
CA PRO A 30 -1.22 11.71 8.03
C PRO A 30 -1.16 10.51 8.99
N PHE A 31 0.00 10.29 9.62
CA PHE A 31 0.16 9.27 10.65
C PHE A 31 -0.57 9.66 11.94
N ALA A 32 -1.09 8.64 12.64
CA ALA A 32 -1.48 8.70 14.04
C ALA A 32 -0.63 7.66 14.79
N GLY A 33 0.53 8.09 15.32
CA GLY A 33 1.50 7.18 15.93
C GLY A 33 2.14 6.24 14.89
N ASP A 34 2.09 4.94 15.14
CA ASP A 34 2.65 3.90 14.25
C ASP A 34 1.69 3.46 13.14
N MET A 35 0.49 4.02 13.11
CA MET A 35 -0.56 3.70 12.14
C MET A 35 -0.81 4.85 11.16
N THR A 36 -1.14 4.50 9.93
CA THR A 36 -1.63 5.44 8.91
C THR A 36 -2.66 4.75 8.01
N MET A 37 -3.33 5.55 7.18
CA MET A 37 -4.30 5.07 6.20
C MET A 37 -3.90 5.57 4.81
N VAL A 38 -4.12 4.72 3.81
CA VAL A 38 -3.99 5.05 2.41
C VAL A 38 -5.33 4.78 1.75
N ILE A 39 -5.86 5.77 1.04
CA ILE A 39 -6.98 5.56 0.14
C ILE A 39 -6.39 5.09 -1.19
N VAL A 40 -6.90 3.98 -1.71
CA VAL A 40 -6.49 3.39 -2.99
C VAL A 40 -7.70 3.38 -3.91
N ASP A 41 -7.69 4.24 -4.92
CA ASP A 41 -8.66 4.22 -6.01
C ASP A 41 -8.12 3.33 -7.14
N VAL A 42 -8.93 2.36 -7.56
CA VAL A 42 -8.60 1.41 -8.63
C VAL A 42 -9.30 1.85 -9.91
N PHE A 43 -8.53 1.93 -10.99
CA PHE A 43 -9.03 2.13 -12.34
C PHE A 43 -8.62 0.94 -13.21
N LYS A 44 -9.55 0.43 -14.01
CA LYS A 44 -9.39 -0.82 -14.76
C LYS A 44 -9.11 -0.56 -16.24
N GLY A 45 -8.14 -1.31 -16.77
CA GLY A 45 -7.84 -1.36 -18.20
C GLY A 45 -7.30 -0.04 -18.78
N GLU A 46 -7.13 -0.03 -20.10
CA GLU A 46 -6.53 1.10 -20.83
C GLU A 46 -7.42 2.36 -20.83
N GLU A 47 -8.74 2.19 -20.70
CA GLU A 47 -9.70 3.29 -20.68
C GLU A 47 -9.74 4.04 -19.34
N MET A 48 -9.00 3.55 -18.32
CA MET A 48 -8.94 4.12 -16.97
C MET A 48 -10.33 4.33 -16.35
N GLU A 49 -11.22 3.35 -16.52
CA GLU A 49 -12.54 3.40 -15.90
C GLU A 49 -12.41 3.21 -14.39
N PHE A 50 -13.03 4.09 -13.60
CA PHE A 50 -13.06 3.97 -12.15
C PHE A 50 -13.85 2.73 -11.73
N ASP A 51 -13.24 1.86 -10.92
CA ASP A 51 -13.85 0.64 -10.39
C ASP A 51 -14.31 0.84 -8.94
N LYS A 52 -13.35 1.05 -8.02
CA LYS A 52 -13.66 1.14 -6.59
C LYS A 52 -12.56 1.87 -5.80
N SER A 53 -12.97 2.44 -4.66
CA SER A 53 -12.07 3.04 -3.66
C SER A 53 -11.95 2.15 -2.43
N TYR A 54 -10.73 1.96 -1.94
CA TYR A 54 -10.42 1.13 -0.78
C TYR A 54 -9.71 1.94 0.30
N ARG A 55 -10.06 1.66 1.56
CA ARG A 55 -9.33 2.17 2.72
C ARG A 55 -8.36 1.09 3.18
N VAL A 56 -7.09 1.42 3.12
CA VAL A 56 -6.00 0.52 3.49
C VAL A 56 -5.29 1.07 4.71
N PHE A 57 -5.25 0.29 5.78
CA PHE A 57 -4.56 0.65 7.00
C PHE A 57 -3.16 0.04 6.98
N LEU A 58 -2.19 0.85 7.37
CA LEU A 58 -0.79 0.46 7.49
C LEU A 58 -0.38 0.62 8.95
N ASP A 59 0.02 -0.47 9.59
CA ASP A 59 0.41 -0.51 11.00
C ASP A 59 1.79 -1.16 11.15
N LYS A 60 2.71 -0.49 11.83
CA LYS A 60 4.03 -1.06 12.13
C LYS A 60 3.94 -1.86 13.42
N ALA A 61 4.37 -3.11 13.38
CA ALA A 61 4.42 -3.97 14.57
C ALA A 61 5.82 -4.56 14.77
N TRP A 62 6.14 -4.89 16.02
CA TRP A 62 7.26 -5.76 16.37
C TRP A 62 6.70 -7.11 16.80
N ASP A 63 6.97 -8.14 16.01
CA ASP A 63 6.71 -9.52 16.39
C ASP A 63 7.77 -9.99 17.41
N LEU A 64 7.39 -9.94 18.68
CA LEU A 64 8.22 -10.38 19.81
C LEU A 64 8.60 -11.86 19.76
N ARG A 65 7.82 -12.72 19.07
CA ARG A 65 8.08 -14.16 19.02
C ARG A 65 9.20 -14.51 18.06
N ASN A 66 9.26 -13.77 16.96
CA ASN A 66 10.22 -14.01 15.89
C ASN A 66 11.35 -12.96 15.83
N ASP A 67 11.31 -11.98 16.73
CA ASP A 67 12.20 -10.83 16.80
C ASP A 67 12.32 -10.08 15.46
N LYS A 68 11.16 -9.76 14.87
CA LYS A 68 11.07 -9.13 13.54
C LYS A 68 10.18 -7.91 13.56
N TYR A 69 10.58 -6.89 12.80
CA TYR A 69 9.73 -5.75 12.48
C TYR A 69 8.84 -6.09 11.29
N GLU A 70 7.58 -5.69 11.36
CA GLU A 70 6.57 -5.99 10.34
C GLU A 70 5.74 -4.75 10.01
N LEU A 71 5.28 -4.69 8.77
CA LEU A 71 4.23 -3.80 8.32
C LEU A 71 2.98 -4.64 8.07
N ASN A 72 1.96 -4.43 8.89
CA ASN A 72 0.63 -4.97 8.66
C ASN A 72 -0.07 -4.08 7.62
N ILE A 73 -0.60 -4.69 6.56
CA ILE A 73 -1.41 -4.05 5.55
C ILE A 73 -2.79 -4.70 5.60
N SER A 74 -3.81 -3.94 5.97
CA SER A 74 -5.20 -4.42 6.03
C SER A 74 -6.11 -3.55 5.20
N VAL A 75 -7.05 -4.17 4.49
CA VAL A 75 -8.08 -3.47 3.72
C VAL A 75 -9.43 -3.74 4.40
N GLU A 76 -10.24 -2.70 4.60
CA GLU A 76 -11.57 -2.84 5.20
C GLU A 76 -12.40 -3.90 4.47
N ASP A 77 -12.98 -4.85 5.19
CA ASP A 77 -13.75 -6.00 4.68
C ASP A 77 -12.97 -7.09 3.90
N TYR A 78 -11.64 -7.01 3.82
CA TYR A 78 -10.81 -8.03 3.16
C TYR A 78 -9.76 -8.60 4.12
N SER A 79 -8.99 -9.57 3.61
CA SER A 79 -7.88 -10.14 4.33
C SER A 79 -6.77 -9.09 4.60
N SER A 80 -5.77 -9.48 5.37
CA SER A 80 -4.61 -8.63 5.65
C SER A 80 -3.34 -9.41 5.38
N CYS A 81 -2.26 -8.69 5.06
CA CYS A 81 -0.95 -9.29 4.89
C CYS A 81 0.07 -8.61 5.80
N LYS A 82 1.12 -9.37 6.12
CA LYS A 82 2.26 -8.87 6.89
C LYS A 82 3.51 -8.90 6.04
N LEU A 83 4.21 -7.79 5.99
CA LEU A 83 5.45 -7.67 5.24
C LEU A 83 6.61 -7.38 6.19
N PRO A 84 7.74 -8.10 6.06
CA PRO A 84 8.89 -7.83 6.90
C PRO A 84 9.44 -6.42 6.63
N LEU A 85 9.89 -5.78 7.70
CA LEU A 85 10.62 -4.52 7.71
C LEU A 85 12.03 -4.77 8.24
N THR A 86 12.99 -4.00 7.73
CA THR A 86 14.28 -3.84 8.41
C THR A 86 14.12 -2.91 9.61
N SER A 87 15.03 -3.00 10.59
CA SER A 87 15.08 -2.05 11.72
C SER A 87 15.06 -0.59 11.26
N LYS A 88 15.85 -0.27 10.22
CA LYS A 88 15.85 1.06 9.61
C LYS A 88 14.48 1.46 9.08
N GLN A 89 13.79 0.57 8.35
CA GLN A 89 12.45 0.88 7.83
C GLN A 89 11.41 1.10 8.94
N TYR A 90 11.55 0.38 10.06
CA TYR A 90 10.66 0.52 11.21
C TYR A 90 10.79 1.89 11.92
N TYR A 91 12.03 2.30 12.21
CA TYR A 91 12.32 3.56 12.91
C TYR A 91 12.32 4.79 12.00
N GLU A 92 12.71 4.63 10.73
CA GLU A 92 12.78 5.70 9.71
C GLU A 92 11.88 5.35 8.51
N PRO A 93 10.55 5.42 8.67
CA PRO A 93 9.62 5.03 7.61
C PRO A 93 9.71 6.00 6.43
N GLN A 94 10.05 5.46 5.25
CA GLN A 94 9.95 6.20 3.99
C GLN A 94 8.59 5.92 3.35
N LYS A 95 7.71 6.93 3.30
CA LYS A 95 6.36 6.85 2.68
C LYS A 95 6.35 6.08 1.36
N GLU A 96 7.33 6.36 0.49
CA GLU A 96 7.44 5.71 -0.82
C GLU A 96 7.69 4.19 -0.74
N SER A 97 8.50 3.73 0.21
CA SER A 97 8.74 2.29 0.42
C SER A 97 7.46 1.57 0.83
N TYR A 98 6.64 2.19 1.67
CA TYR A 98 5.37 1.62 2.11
C TYR A 98 4.32 1.62 1.00
N LEU A 99 4.22 2.70 0.23
CA LEU A 99 3.34 2.75 -0.95
C LEU A 99 3.73 1.70 -2.00
N LYS A 100 5.02 1.50 -2.26
CA LYS A 100 5.49 0.43 -3.17
C LYS A 100 5.12 -0.96 -2.66
N LYS A 101 5.35 -1.24 -1.37
CA LYS A 101 4.95 -2.50 -0.73
C LYS A 101 3.44 -2.72 -0.83
N LEU A 102 2.63 -1.68 -0.60
CA LEU A 102 1.18 -1.72 -0.76
C LEU A 102 0.79 -2.09 -2.19
N CYS A 103 1.24 -1.34 -3.21
CA CYS A 103 0.89 -1.62 -4.61
C CYS A 103 1.27 -3.05 -5.04
N GLN A 104 2.39 -3.58 -4.57
CA GLN A 104 2.84 -4.94 -4.88
C GLN A 104 1.92 -6.03 -4.32
N ASN A 105 1.25 -5.77 -3.20
CA ASN A 105 0.49 -6.77 -2.45
C ASN A 105 -1.03 -6.53 -2.49
N PHE A 106 -1.48 -5.34 -2.88
CA PHE A 106 -2.87 -4.91 -2.80
C PHE A 106 -3.85 -5.89 -3.46
N HIS A 107 -3.60 -6.30 -4.71
CA HIS A 107 -4.46 -7.27 -5.41
C HIS A 107 -4.54 -8.62 -4.69
N GLY A 108 -3.40 -9.11 -4.19
CA GLY A 108 -3.37 -10.36 -3.42
C GLY A 108 -4.12 -10.27 -2.08
N ILE A 109 -4.44 -9.06 -1.60
CA ILE A 109 -5.26 -8.86 -0.41
C ILE A 109 -6.76 -8.85 -0.78
N ILE A 110 -7.14 -8.18 -1.86
CA ILE A 110 -8.56 -8.08 -2.24
C ILE A 110 -9.11 -9.34 -2.94
N GLU A 111 -8.23 -10.20 -3.46
CA GLU A 111 -8.58 -11.47 -4.12
C GLU A 111 -8.49 -12.70 -3.20
N ALA A 112 -7.97 -12.55 -1.97
CA ALA A 112 -7.75 -13.62 -0.99
C ALA A 112 -8.81 -13.65 0.12
#